data_AF-A0A4Q3JFU1-F1
#
_entry.id   AF-A0A4Q3JFU1-F1
#
_cell.length_a   1.000
_cell.length_b   1.000
_cell.length_c   1.000
_cell.angle_alpha   90.00
_cell.angle_beta   90.00
_cell.angle_gamma   90.00
#
_symmetry.space_group_name_H-M   'P 1'
#
loop_
_entity.id
_entity.type
_entity.pdbx_description
1 polymer ?
#
loop_
_entity_poly.entity_id
_entity_poly.type
_entity_poly.pdbx_seq_one_letter_code
_entity_poly.pdbx_strand_id
1 'polypeptide(L)' 'SIGSGGSIPVGGDFKRTLGLDTLFVGFGLDDDRVHSPNEKYDLSSFHKGQRSWARILQALAS' A
#
# COMPACT_ATOMS: atom_id res chain seq x y z
N SER A 1 0.95 6.57 -9.82
CA SER A 1 1.08 6.42 -8.36
C SER A 1 -0.10 7.09 -7.73
N ILE A 2 -1.04 6.34 -7.17
CA ILE A 2 -2.07 6.95 -6.34
C ILE A 2 -1.51 6.97 -4.92
N GLY A 3 -0.98 8.14 -4.58
CA GLY A 3 -0.71 8.57 -3.20
C GLY A 3 -1.79 9.57 -2.80
N SER A 4 -3.05 9.15 -2.73
CA SER A 4 -4.16 9.94 -2.22
C SER A 4 -5.10 9.01 -1.45
N GLY A 5 -5.53 9.28 -0.22
CA GLY A 5 -5.63 10.58 0.45
C GLY A 5 -5.59 10.49 1.98
N GLY A 6 -4.56 9.85 2.53
CA GLY A 6 -4.27 9.88 3.98
C GLY A 6 -2.78 10.03 4.23
N SER A 7 -2.41 10.88 5.19
CA SER A 7 -1.04 10.86 5.73
C SER A 7 -0.84 9.58 6.53
N ILE A 8 0.27 8.87 6.31
CA ILE A 8 0.69 7.72 7.11
C ILE A 8 2.01 8.12 7.82
N PRO A 9 1.94 8.77 9.00
CA PRO A 9 3.11 9.40 9.64
C PRO A 9 4.23 8.42 10.00
N VAL A 10 3.87 7.17 10.27
CA VAL A 10 4.79 6.14 10.79
C VAL A 10 5.99 5.88 9.85
N GLY A 11 5.86 6.15 8.54
CA GLY A 11 7.01 6.03 7.62
C GLY A 11 8.15 6.99 7.96
N GLY A 12 7.82 8.22 8.36
CA GLY A 12 8.82 9.20 8.81
C GLY A 12 9.43 8.79 10.16
N ASP A 13 8.63 8.14 11.01
CA ASP A 13 9.08 7.66 12.32
C ASP A 13 10.07 6.51 12.21
N PHE A 14 9.88 5.60 11.25
CA PHE A 14 10.85 4.54 10.95
C PHE A 14 12.20 5.11 10.52
N LYS A 15 12.21 6.13 9.66
CA LYS A 15 13.45 6.78 9.25
C LYS A 15 14.15 7.47 10.43
N ARG A 16 13.40 8.24 11.22
CA ARG A 16 13.95 9.01 12.35
C ARG A 16 14.46 8.11 13.48
N THR A 17 13.74 7.03 13.78
CA THR A 17 14.02 6.19 14.95
C THR A 17 14.97 5.04 14.62
N LEU A 18 14.80 4.41 13.45
CA LEU A 18 15.55 3.20 13.08
C LEU A 18 16.55 3.43 11.93
N GLY A 19 16.54 4.60 11.29
CA GLY A 19 17.37 4.88 10.12
C GLY A 19 16.91 4.21 8.82
N LEU A 20 15.79 3.47 8.86
CA LEU A 20 15.30 2.64 7.76
C LEU A 20 14.47 3.44 6.75
N ASP A 21 14.66 3.14 5.46
CA ASP A 21 13.77 3.63 4.41
C ASP A 21 12.49 2.78 4.37
N THR A 22 11.34 3.44 4.18
CA THR A 22 10.02 2.78 4.19
C THR A 22 9.42 2.76 2.80
N LEU A 23 8.94 1.58 2.38
CA LEU A 23 8.18 1.39 1.14
C LEU A 23 6.70 1.21 1.47
N PHE A 24 5.85 2.08 0.93
CA PHE A 24 4.40 1.96 1.00
C PHE A 24 3.87 1.34 -0.30
N VAL A 25 3.15 0.23 -0.18
CA VAL A 25 2.53 -0.46 -1.33
C VAL A 25 1.05 -0.65 -1.06
N GLY A 26 0.22 -0.10 -1.94
CA GLY A 26 -1.23 -0.26 -1.91
C GLY A 26 -1.76 -0.56 -3.30
N PHE A 27 -2.90 -1.24 -3.35
CA PHE A 27 -3.59 -1.61 -4.60
C PHE A 27 -5.03 -1.09 -4.62
N GLY A 28 -5.33 -0.10 -3.77
CA GLY A 28 -6.62 0.58 -3.77
C GLY A 28 -6.78 1.44 -5.02
N LEU A 29 -8.03 1.60 -5.44
CA LEU A 29 -8.45 2.47 -6.52
C LEU A 29 -9.07 3.74 -5.96
N ASP A 30 -9.02 4.83 -6.73
CA ASP A 30 -9.60 6.12 -6.31
C ASP A 30 -11.10 6.03 -5.99
N ASP A 31 -11.81 5.06 -6.59
CA ASP A 31 -13.24 4.82 -6.40
C ASP A 31 -13.58 3.81 -5.28
N ASP A 32 -12.59 3.35 -4.52
CA ASP A 32 -12.82 2.42 -3.40
C ASP A 32 -13.55 3.11 -2.23
N ARG A 33 -13.60 4.45 -2.20
CA ARG A 33 -14.40 5.25 -1.24
C ARG A 33 -14.11 4.91 0.23
N VAL A 34 -12.84 4.77 0.57
CA VAL A 34 -12.39 4.52 1.95
C VAL A 34 -13.06 5.50 2.91
N HIS A 35 -13.75 4.99 3.93
CA HIS A 35 -14.52 5.75 4.93
C HIS A 35 -15.75 6.52 4.39
N SER A 36 -16.30 6.12 3.25
CA SER A 36 -17.49 6.74 2.66
C SER A 36 -18.55 5.69 2.26
N PRO A 37 -19.83 6.06 2.07
CA PRO A 37 -20.84 5.13 1.61
C PRO A 37 -20.47 4.45 0.29
N ASN A 38 -20.85 3.18 0.15
CA ASN A 38 -20.44 2.31 -0.96
C ASN A 38 -18.93 2.13 -1.08
N GLU A 39 -18.24 2.07 0.07
CA GLU A 39 -16.87 1.57 0.18
C GLU A 39 -16.81 0.15 -0.41
N LYS A 40 -15.83 -0.07 -1.29
CA LYS A 40 -15.66 -1.35 -1.99
C LYS A 40 -14.19 -1.65 -2.21
N TYR A 41 -13.91 -2.90 -2.54
CA TYR A 41 -12.59 -3.32 -2.98
C TYR A 41 -12.70 -4.24 -4.19
N ASP A 42 -11.97 -3.91 -5.25
CA ASP A 42 -12.03 -4.65 -6.51
C ASP A 42 -11.42 -6.05 -6.38
N LEU A 43 -12.14 -7.09 -6.81
CA LEU A 43 -11.60 -8.46 -6.88
C LEU A 43 -10.36 -8.55 -7.78
N SER A 44 -10.27 -7.68 -8.78
CA SER A 44 -9.09 -7.58 -9.64
C SER A 44 -7.87 -7.08 -8.85
N SER A 45 -8.05 -6.06 -8.01
CA SER A 45 -7.03 -5.53 -7.08
C SER A 45 -6.64 -6.56 -6.03
N PHE A 46 -7.60 -7.32 -5.48
CA PHE A 46 -7.34 -8.41 -4.55
C PHE A 46 -6.40 -9.47 -5.14
N HIS A 47 -6.75 -10.04 -6.29
CA HIS A 47 -5.95 -11.09 -6.92
C HIS A 47 -4.60 -10.58 -7.46
N LYS A 48 -4.57 -9.38 -8.04
CA LYS A 48 -3.32 -8.81 -8.54
C LYS A 48 -2.41 -8.39 -7.38
N GLY A 49 -2.96 -7.83 -6.31
CA GLY A 49 -2.24 -7.42 -5.11
C GLY A 49 -1.51 -8.57 -4.44
N GLN A 50 -2.16 -9.73 -4.28
CA GLN A 50 -1.52 -10.96 -3.78
C GLN A 50 -0.29 -11.34 -4.62
N ARG A 51 -0.43 -11.35 -5.95
CA ARG A 51 0.68 -11.67 -6.86
C ARG A 51 1.77 -10.62 -6.86
N SER A 52 1.44 -9.35 -6.66
CA SER A 52 2.41 -8.27 -6.52
C SER A 52 3.24 -8.43 -5.24
N TRP A 53 2.61 -8.74 -4.11
CA TRP A 53 3.32 -9.01 -2.85
C TRP A 53 4.27 -10.21 -2.96
N ALA A 54 3.84 -11.31 -3.58
CA ALA A 54 4.73 -12.44 -3.83
C ALA A 54 6.01 -12.03 -4.59
N ARG A 55 5.88 -11.17 -5.60
CA ARG A 55 7.03 -10.66 -6.38
C ARG A 55 7.89 -9.67 -5.61
N ILE A 56 7.27 -8.79 -4.81
CA ILE A 56 8.00 -7.85 -3.96
C ILE A 56 8.86 -8.60 -2.94
N LEU A 57 8.27 -9.57 -2.25
CA LEU A 57 9.00 -10.40 -1.29
C LEU A 57 10.12 -11.20 -1.97
N GLN A 58 9.85 -11.76 -3.16
CA GLN A 58 10.88 -12.43 -3.95
C GLN A 58 12.04 -11.50 -4.32
N ALA A 59 11.76 -10.27 -4.74
CA ALA A 59 12.78 -9.29 -5.12
C ALA A 59 13.56 -8.73 -3.91
N LEU A 60 12.98 -8.75 -2.71
CA LEU A 60 13.67 -8.34 -1.48
C LEU A 60 14.51 -9.47 -0.85
N ALA A 61 14.18 -10.72 -1.15
CA ALA A 61 14.89 -11.89 -0.64
C ALA A 61 16.09 -12.32 -1.51
N SER A 62 16.27 -11.70 -2.68
CA SER A 62 17.41 -11.87 -3.57
C SER A 62 18.51 -10.87 -3.28
#